data_AF-A0AAW8LK85-F1
#
_entry.id   AF-A0AAW8LK85-F1
#
_cell.length_a   1.000
_cell.length_b   1.000
_cell.length_c   1.000
_cell.angle_alpha   90.00
_cell.angle_beta   90.00
_cell.angle_gamma   90.00
#
_symmetry.space_group_name_H-M   'P 1'
#
loop_
_entity.id
_entity.type
_entity.pdbx_description
1 polymer ?
#
loop_
_entity_poly.entity_id
_entity_poly.type
_entity_poly.pdbx_seq_one_letter_code
_entity_poly.pdbx_strand_id
1 'polypeptide(L)'
;MNKLIIFSVLVMGVSLAHAQKTDKQLCEEVLAASMYNKLLEDTCGFKGGVSKNFKDLFDYGKCTSHVPTARINWYAKEVTQDTKKRYLAHGKEDFCEKNLDRYAELVEEMK
;
A
#
# COMPACT_ATOMS: atom_id res chain seq x y z
N MET A 1 11.69 1.73 62.91
CA MET A 1 12.32 0.41 62.73
C MET A 1 11.93 -0.13 61.37
N ASN A 2 12.94 -0.49 60.57
CA ASN A 2 12.89 -1.10 59.25
C ASN A 2 11.70 -2.01 58.97
N LYS A 3 11.24 -2.02 57.71
CA LYS A 3 11.34 -3.20 56.84
C LYS A 3 11.02 -2.89 55.36
N LEU A 4 12.09 -2.98 54.57
CA LEU A 4 12.20 -3.59 53.24
C LEU A 4 11.27 -3.13 52.12
N ILE A 5 11.89 -2.34 51.24
CA ILE A 5 11.64 -2.24 49.80
C ILE A 5 11.63 -3.65 49.19
N ILE A 6 10.54 -4.02 48.50
CA ILE A 6 10.59 -5.02 47.42
C ILE A 6 10.02 -4.35 46.17
N PHE A 7 10.94 -4.03 45.27
CA PHE A 7 10.71 -3.74 43.86
C PHE A 7 9.99 -4.94 43.23
N SER A 8 8.67 -4.86 43.05
CA SER A 8 7.95 -5.73 42.13
C SER A 8 7.62 -4.92 40.89
N VAL A 9 8.65 -4.67 40.07
CA VAL A 9 8.49 -4.28 38.67
C VAL A 9 7.85 -5.48 37.99
N LEU A 10 6.53 -5.48 37.95
CA LEU A 10 5.75 -6.35 37.09
C LEU A 10 5.87 -5.77 35.68
N VAL A 11 7.02 -6.06 35.05
CA VAL A 11 7.16 -5.99 33.60
C VAL A 11 6.21 -7.07 33.05
N MET A 12 4.95 -6.72 32.85
CA MET A 12 4.10 -7.45 31.90
C MET A 12 4.56 -7.06 30.49
N GLY A 13 5.79 -7.43 30.17
CA GLY A 13 6.18 -7.68 28.79
C GLY A 13 5.65 -9.05 28.46
N VAL A 14 4.62 -9.12 27.62
CA VAL A 14 4.58 -9.65 26.24
C VAL A 14 3.09 -9.62 25.85
N SER A 15 2.70 -8.93 24.78
CA SER A 15 2.84 -9.52 23.46
C SER A 15 2.82 -8.44 22.37
N LEU A 16 4.01 -7.97 21.99
CA LEU A 16 4.26 -7.43 20.64
C LEU A 16 4.34 -8.58 19.62
N ALA A 17 3.39 -9.52 19.71
CA ALA A 17 3.24 -10.65 18.81
C ALA A 17 1.88 -10.61 18.10
N HIS A 18 1.37 -9.41 17.81
CA HIS A 18 0.60 -9.23 16.59
C HIS A 18 1.59 -8.95 15.47
N ALA A 19 2.45 -9.93 15.17
CA ALA A 19 2.99 -10.03 13.82
C ALA A 19 1.78 -10.31 12.94
N GLN A 20 1.10 -9.24 12.49
CA GLN A 20 0.02 -9.33 11.54
C GLN A 20 0.63 -10.02 10.33
N LYS A 21 0.37 -11.32 10.19
CA LYS A 21 0.84 -12.09 9.06
C LYS A 21 0.18 -11.44 7.86
N THR A 22 0.92 -10.63 7.12
CA THR A 22 0.45 -10.03 5.88
C THR A 22 -0.01 -11.18 5.01
N ASP A 23 -1.32 -11.31 4.83
CA ASP A 23 -1.83 -12.37 4.00
C ASP A 23 -1.57 -12.02 2.53
N LYS A 24 -1.62 -13.05 1.70
CA LYS A 24 -1.35 -12.92 0.27
C LYS A 24 -2.31 -11.94 -0.41
N GLN A 25 -3.56 -11.82 0.06
CA GLN A 25 -4.56 -10.95 -0.52
C GLN A 25 -4.19 -9.48 -0.27
N LEU A 26 -3.85 -9.12 0.96
CA LEU A 26 -3.40 -7.77 1.29
C LEU A 26 -2.17 -7.36 0.46
N CYS A 27 -1.23 -8.29 0.27
CA CYS A 27 -0.07 -8.05 -0.60
C CYS A 27 -0.46 -7.79 -2.06
N GLU A 28 -1.44 -8.51 -2.58
CA GLU A 28 -1.94 -8.34 -3.94
C GLU A 28 -2.68 -7.01 -4.12
N GLU A 29 -3.48 -6.61 -3.12
CA GLU A 29 -4.18 -5.33 -3.10
C GLU A 29 -3.21 -4.15 -3.07
N VAL A 30 -2.22 -4.19 -2.18
CA VAL A 30 -1.18 -3.15 -2.08
C VAL A 30 -0.34 -3.07 -3.36
N LEU A 31 -0.03 -4.22 -3.97
CA LEU A 31 0.69 -4.25 -5.25
C LEU A 31 -0.11 -3.60 -6.38
N ALA A 32 -1.38 -3.97 -6.52
CA ALA A 32 -2.27 -3.40 -7.52
C ALA A 32 -2.46 -1.90 -7.32
N ALA A 33 -2.61 -1.46 -6.06
CA ALA A 33 -2.73 -0.04 -5.70
C ALA A 33 -1.46 0.75 -6.05
N SER A 34 -0.27 0.21 -5.78
CA SER A 34 1.01 0.84 -6.17
C SER A 34 1.09 1.03 -7.69
N MET A 35 0.79 -0.02 -8.47
CA MET A 35 0.84 0.02 -9.94
C MET A 35 -0.20 0.99 -10.53
N TYR A 36 -1.42 0.97 -10.01
CA TYR A 36 -2.48 1.86 -10.49
C TYR A 36 -2.13 3.33 -10.25
N ASN A 37 -1.68 3.66 -9.04
CA ASN A 37 -1.31 5.03 -8.70
C ASN A 37 -0.07 5.50 -9.47
N LYS A 38 0.86 4.59 -9.82
CA LYS A 38 1.99 4.94 -10.68
C LYS A 38 1.51 5.38 -12.07
N LEU A 39 0.50 4.69 -12.62
CA LEU A 39 -0.09 5.07 -13.91
C LEU A 39 -0.82 6.41 -13.84
N LEU A 40 -1.53 6.70 -12.74
CA LEU A 40 -2.13 8.01 -12.52
C LEU A 40 -1.08 9.12 -12.45
N GLU A 41 -0.01 8.91 -11.70
CA GLU A 41 1.10 9.86 -11.60
C GLU A 41 1.76 10.12 -12.96
N ASP A 42 2.03 9.06 -13.74
CA ASP A 42 2.64 9.18 -15.08
C ASP A 42 1.69 9.82 -16.11
N THR A 43 0.41 9.46 -16.08
CA THR A 43 -0.56 9.87 -17.10
C THR A 43 -1.15 11.24 -16.81
N CYS A 44 -1.55 11.47 -15.56
CA CYS A 44 -2.26 12.66 -15.10
C CYS A 44 -1.33 13.70 -14.49
N GLY A 45 -0.07 13.35 -14.19
CA GLY A 45 0.89 14.27 -13.59
C GLY A 45 0.63 14.54 -12.11
N PHE A 46 -0.09 13.65 -11.43
CA PHE A 46 -0.31 13.73 -9.98
C PHE A 46 1.03 13.58 -9.23
N LYS A 47 1.22 14.29 -8.12
CA LYS A 47 2.52 14.43 -7.42
C LYS A 47 2.47 14.08 -5.93
N GLY A 48 1.55 13.21 -5.54
CA GLY A 48 1.33 12.82 -4.15
C GLY A 48 2.26 11.71 -3.63
N GLY A 49 2.94 10.99 -4.52
CA GLY A 49 3.82 9.88 -4.14
C GLY A 49 3.07 8.64 -3.61
N VAL A 50 1.77 8.53 -3.85
CA VAL A 50 0.91 7.42 -3.40
C VAL A 50 1.44 6.08 -3.92
N SER A 51 1.93 6.04 -5.17
CA SER A 51 2.50 4.81 -5.75
C SER A 51 3.70 4.29 -4.95
N LYS A 52 4.55 5.22 -4.48
CA LYS A 52 5.72 4.93 -3.66
C LYS A 52 5.30 4.46 -2.28
N ASN A 53 4.34 5.11 -1.64
CA ASN A 53 3.88 4.73 -0.30
C ASN A 53 3.31 3.30 -0.28
N PHE A 54 2.49 2.92 -1.27
CA PHE A 54 2.05 1.53 -1.40
C PHE A 54 3.20 0.57 -1.70
N LYS A 55 4.20 0.97 -2.49
CA LYS A 55 5.38 0.15 -2.72
C LYS A 55 6.16 -0.09 -1.41
N ASP A 56 6.34 0.96 -0.61
CA ASP A 56 7.02 0.86 0.69
C ASP A 56 6.23 -0.06 1.64
N LEU A 57 4.89 0.00 1.64
CA LEU A 57 4.03 -0.93 2.38
C LEU A 57 4.19 -2.39 1.91
N PHE A 58 4.28 -2.62 0.60
CA PHE A 58 4.53 -3.95 0.03
C PHE A 58 5.87 -4.52 0.51
N ASP A 59 6.92 -3.69 0.50
CA ASP A 59 8.26 -4.07 0.93
C ASP A 59 8.30 -4.31 2.46
N TYR A 60 7.70 -3.41 3.25
CA TYR A 60 7.59 -3.52 4.71
C TYR A 60 6.85 -4.80 5.12
N GLY A 61 5.75 -5.11 4.43
CA GLY A 61 4.96 -6.33 4.63
C GLY A 61 5.66 -7.61 4.16
N LYS A 62 6.89 -7.53 3.63
CA LYS A 62 7.66 -8.65 3.05
C LYS A 62 6.85 -9.41 1.99
N CYS A 63 6.06 -8.70 1.20
CA CYS A 63 5.10 -9.32 0.28
C CYS A 63 5.75 -10.12 -0.85
N THR A 64 7.03 -9.92 -1.13
CA THR A 64 7.79 -10.73 -2.09
C THR A 64 7.87 -12.22 -1.72
N SER A 65 7.76 -12.58 -0.43
CA SER A 65 7.64 -13.98 -0.01
C SER A 65 6.23 -14.56 -0.14
N HIS A 66 5.22 -13.73 -0.36
CA HIS A 66 3.81 -14.11 -0.44
C HIS A 66 3.25 -14.08 -1.86
N VAL A 67 3.81 -13.22 -2.72
CA VAL A 67 3.38 -13.01 -4.10
C VAL A 67 4.52 -13.42 -5.04
N PRO A 68 4.39 -14.54 -5.78
CA PRO A 68 5.42 -14.96 -6.73
C PRO A 68 5.66 -13.93 -7.83
N THR A 69 6.89 -13.82 -8.33
CA THR A 69 7.26 -12.87 -9.41
C THR A 69 6.36 -12.99 -10.65
N ALA A 70 5.96 -14.21 -11.02
CA ALA A 70 5.02 -14.42 -12.13
C ALA A 70 3.67 -13.71 -11.91
N ARG A 71 3.19 -13.68 -10.66
CA ARG A 71 1.96 -12.98 -10.28
C ARG A 71 2.17 -11.47 -10.25
N ILE A 72 3.33 -10.99 -9.81
CA ILE A 72 3.70 -9.56 -9.90
C ILE A 72 3.66 -9.07 -11.35
N ASN A 73 4.30 -9.82 -12.26
CA ASN A 73 4.32 -9.50 -13.68
C ASN A 73 2.92 -9.55 -14.31
N TRP A 74 2.09 -10.49 -13.88
CA TRP A 74 0.69 -10.56 -14.30
C TRP A 74 -0.10 -9.32 -13.86
N TYR A 75 0.02 -8.89 -12.60
CA TYR A 75 -0.62 -7.66 -12.12
C TYR A 75 -0.15 -6.42 -12.89
N ALA A 76 1.16 -6.31 -13.15
CA ALA A 76 1.70 -5.20 -13.92
C ALA A 76 1.04 -5.10 -15.30
N LYS A 77 0.82 -6.25 -15.95
CA LYS A 77 0.12 -6.31 -17.23
C LYS A 77 -1.36 -5.98 -17.10
N GLU A 78 -2.08 -6.63 -16.20
CA GLU A 78 -3.53 -6.48 -16.07
C GLU A 78 -3.94 -5.07 -15.63
N VAL A 79 -3.28 -4.52 -14.61
CA VAL A 79 -3.55 -3.15 -14.13
C VAL A 79 -3.27 -2.15 -15.24
N THR A 80 -2.16 -2.31 -15.98
CA THR A 80 -1.84 -1.44 -17.12
C THR A 80 -2.88 -1.55 -18.23
N GLN A 81 -3.29 -2.77 -18.60
CA GLN A 81 -4.26 -2.99 -19.67
C GLN A 81 -5.65 -2.46 -19.31
N ASP A 82 -6.12 -2.70 -18.08
CA ASP A 82 -7.41 -2.19 -17.61
C ASP A 82 -7.41 -0.66 -17.54
N THR A 83 -6.36 -0.08 -16.96
CA THR A 83 -6.20 1.38 -16.88
C THR A 83 -6.16 2.00 -18.28
N LYS A 84 -5.44 1.38 -19.22
CA LYS A 84 -5.41 1.84 -20.62
C LYS A 84 -6.78 1.78 -21.27
N LYS A 85 -7.59 0.74 -21.02
CA LYS A 85 -8.96 0.66 -21.54
C LYS A 85 -9.82 1.82 -21.02
N ARG A 86 -9.77 2.10 -19.72
CA ARG A 86 -10.51 3.22 -19.10
C ARG A 86 -10.05 4.56 -19.66
N TYR A 87 -8.73 4.76 -19.76
CA TYR A 87 -8.14 5.96 -20.37
C TYR A 87 -8.63 6.16 -21.82
N LEU A 88 -8.63 5.10 -22.63
CA LEU A 88 -9.08 5.18 -24.03
C LEU A 88 -10.58 5.42 -24.15
N ALA A 89 -11.39 4.88 -23.24
CA ALA A 89 -12.84 5.04 -23.25
C ALA A 89 -13.28 6.46 -22.86
N HIS A 90 -12.58 7.08 -21.90
CA HIS A 90 -12.95 8.38 -21.33
C HIS A 90 -12.15 9.55 -21.93
N GLY A 91 -10.99 9.28 -22.52
CA GLY A 91 -10.01 10.32 -22.84
C GLY A 91 -9.26 10.78 -21.59
N LYS A 92 -8.14 11.49 -21.80
CA LYS A 92 -7.23 11.87 -20.73
C LYS A 92 -7.89 12.73 -19.66
N GLU A 93 -8.62 13.76 -20.08
CA GLU A 93 -9.18 14.78 -19.18
C GLU A 93 -10.19 14.17 -18.19
N ASP A 94 -11.25 13.54 -18.71
CA ASP A 94 -12.28 12.86 -17.91
C ASP A 94 -11.70 11.71 -17.05
N PHE A 95 -10.74 10.95 -17.60
CA PHE A 95 -10.05 9.91 -16.81
C PHE A 95 -9.30 10.50 -15.61
N CYS A 96 -8.57 11.60 -15.80
CA CYS A 96 -7.80 12.21 -14.72
C CYS A 96 -8.71 12.92 -13.71
N GLU A 97 -9.72 13.67 -14.16
CA GLU A 97 -10.68 14.34 -13.29
C GLU A 97 -11.37 13.35 -12.35
N LYS A 98 -11.87 12.22 -12.88
CA LYS A 98 -12.53 11.16 -12.10
C LYS A 98 -11.66 10.48 -11.06
N ASN A 99 -10.34 10.58 -11.17
CA ASN A 99 -9.41 9.96 -10.24
C ASN A 99 -8.75 10.96 -9.28
N LEU A 100 -8.95 12.27 -9.49
CA LEU A 100 -8.28 13.29 -8.71
C LEU A 100 -8.69 13.24 -7.23
N ASP A 101 -9.99 13.18 -6.95
CA ASP A 101 -10.50 13.22 -5.57
C ASP A 101 -10.00 12.02 -4.76
N ARG A 102 -10.15 10.80 -5.29
CA ARG A 102 -9.69 9.61 -4.58
C ARG A 102 -8.17 9.57 -4.43
N TYR A 103 -7.43 10.08 -5.41
CA TYR A 103 -5.98 10.22 -5.28
C TYR A 103 -5.61 11.21 -4.18
N ALA A 104 -6.28 12.37 -4.11
CA ALA A 104 -6.04 13.37 -3.08
C ALA A 104 -6.34 12.86 -1.67
N GLU A 105 -7.43 12.09 -1.49
CA GLU A 105 -7.73 11.42 -0.22
C GLU A 105 -6.59 10.49 0.21
N LEU A 106 -6.08 9.66 -0.71
CA LEU A 106 -4.95 8.76 -0.43
C LEU A 106 -3.67 9.53 -0.06
N VAL A 107 -3.45 10.71 -0.63
CA VAL A 107 -2.32 11.57 -0.23
C VAL A 107 -2.45 12.00 1.23
N GLU A 108 -3.65 12.38 1.68
CA GLU A 108 -3.86 12.78 3.07
C GLU A 108 -3.82 11.58 4.04
N GLU A 109 -4.36 10.42 3.65
CA GLU A 109 -4.34 9.19 4.46
C GLU A 109 -2.92 8.64 4.68
N MET A 110 -1.96 9.00 3.83
CA MET A 110 -0.58 8.46 3.83
C MET A 110 0.50 9.43 4.31
N LYS A 111 0.11 10.60 4.83
CA LYS A 111 1.03 11.51 5.55
C LYS A 111 1.30 11.02 6.96
#